data_AF-A0AAV3FTE1-F1
#
_entry.id   AF-A0AAV3FTE1-F1
#
_cell.length_a   1.000
_cell.length_b   1.000
_cell.length_c   1.000
_cell.angle_alpha   90.00
_cell.angle_beta   90.00
_cell.angle_gamma   90.00
#
_symmetry.space_group_name_H-M   'P 1'
#
loop_
_entity.id
_entity.type
_entity.pdbx_description
1 polymer ?
#
loop_
_entity_poly.entity_id
_entity_poly.type
_entity_poly.pdbx_seq_one_letter_code
_entity_poly.pdbx_strand_id
1 'polypeptide(L)'
;MMTDTKRRLGYLETISQPLALKVENLMLEYQAIWQVLKQADEATFYQLAPHLFVTIEQKEPWLVEALESTPEGYELFKTLLKEEK
;
A
#
# COMPACT_ATOMS: atom_id res chain seq x y z
N MET A 1 -26.23 6.67 10.49
CA MET A 1 -24.95 7.40 10.33
C MET A 1 -23.93 6.38 9.88
N MET A 2 -23.55 6.39 8.61
CA MET A 2 -22.51 5.48 8.11
C MET A 2 -21.18 6.07 8.59
N THR A 3 -20.55 5.40 9.55
CA THR A 3 -19.16 5.67 9.93
C THR A 3 -18.32 5.33 8.71
N ASP A 4 -18.03 6.34 7.89
CA ASP A 4 -17.16 6.24 6.74
C ASP A 4 -15.82 5.67 7.20
N THR A 5 -15.68 4.38 6.95
CA THR A 5 -14.54 3.62 7.41
C THR A 5 -13.41 3.92 6.44
N LYS A 6 -12.49 4.79 6.85
CA LYS A 6 -11.40 5.19 5.97
C LYS A 6 -10.44 4.01 5.81
N ARG A 7 -10.30 3.54 4.57
CA ARG A 7 -9.29 2.55 4.19
C ARG A 7 -8.04 3.27 3.74
N ARG A 8 -6.86 2.79 4.12
CA ARG A 8 -5.59 3.33 3.64
C ARG A 8 -4.65 2.21 3.22
N LEU A 9 -3.81 2.50 2.25
CA LEU A 9 -2.77 1.57 1.81
C LEU A 9 -1.56 1.68 2.75
N GLY A 10 -1.09 0.55 3.24
CA GLY A 10 0.15 0.43 3.99
C GLY A 10 1.10 -0.57 3.33
N TYR A 11 2.35 -0.55 3.78
CA TYR A 11 3.38 -1.47 3.31
C TYR A 11 4.34 -1.88 4.43
N LEU A 12 4.92 -3.07 4.28
CA LEU A 12 5.95 -3.60 5.16
C LEU A 12 7.32 -3.03 4.79
N GLU A 13 8.23 -2.85 5.76
CA GLU A 13 9.61 -2.37 5.51
C GLU A 13 10.37 -3.26 4.50
N THR A 14 10.01 -4.54 4.41
CA THR A 14 10.59 -5.47 3.43
C THR A 14 10.35 -5.07 1.97
N ILE A 15 9.41 -4.14 1.71
CA ILE A 15 9.11 -3.65 0.35
C ILE A 15 10.32 -2.96 -0.30
N SER A 16 11.30 -2.48 0.49
CA SER A 16 12.53 -1.90 -0.04
C SER A 16 13.34 -2.90 -0.88
N GLN A 17 13.24 -4.22 -0.61
CA GLN A 17 13.96 -5.26 -1.35
C GLN A 17 13.47 -5.43 -2.79
N PRO A 18 12.18 -5.71 -3.07
CA PRO A 18 11.69 -5.79 -4.44
C PRO A 18 11.77 -4.46 -5.18
N LEU A 19 11.80 -3.33 -4.45
CA LEU A 19 12.00 -2.00 -5.02
C LEU A 19 13.49 -1.62 -5.23
N ALA A 20 14.42 -2.48 -4.80
CA ALA A 20 15.87 -2.25 -4.83
C ALA A 20 16.30 -0.89 -4.22
N LEU A 21 15.57 -0.41 -3.22
CA LEU A 21 15.86 0.86 -2.55
C LEU A 21 17.06 0.69 -1.62
N LYS A 22 18.01 1.63 -1.72
CA LYS A 22 19.20 1.72 -0.85
C LYS A 22 19.20 3.09 -0.19
N VAL A 23 18.29 3.31 0.75
CA VAL A 23 18.15 4.63 1.38
C VAL A 23 18.24 4.47 2.89
N GLU A 24 19.18 5.15 3.53
CA GLU A 24 19.42 5.05 4.98
C GLU A 24 18.46 5.93 5.81
N ASN A 25 17.49 6.58 5.17
CA ASN A 25 16.58 7.54 5.79
C ASN A 25 15.13 7.18 5.49
N LEU A 26 14.40 6.78 6.54
CA LEU A 26 12.98 6.41 6.53
C LEU A 26 12.07 7.43 5.85
N MET A 27 12.33 8.73 6.01
CA MET A 27 11.51 9.78 5.38
C MET A 27 11.69 9.80 3.85
N LEU A 28 12.92 9.56 3.39
CA LEU A 28 13.23 9.47 1.96
C LEU A 28 12.77 8.12 1.38
N GLU A 29 12.86 7.04 2.14
CA GLU A 29 12.26 5.74 1.79
C GLU A 29 10.76 5.87 1.59
N TYR A 30 10.06 6.51 2.51
CA TYR A 30 8.61 6.70 2.41
C TYR A 30 8.22 7.39 1.10
N GLN A 31 8.88 8.50 0.78
CA GLN A 31 8.61 9.23 -0.46
C GLN A 31 8.97 8.42 -1.71
N ALA A 32 10.11 7.73 -1.71
CA ALA A 32 10.54 6.90 -2.84
C ALA A 32 9.58 5.74 -3.10
N ILE A 33 9.18 5.02 -2.05
CA ILE A 33 8.21 3.92 -2.12
C ILE A 33 6.90 4.44 -2.72
N TRP A 34 6.37 5.55 -2.23
CA TRP A 34 5.13 6.12 -2.75
C TRP A 34 5.21 6.53 -4.22
N GLN A 35 6.35 7.04 -4.69
CA GLN A 35 6.53 7.35 -6.11
C GLN A 35 6.49 6.08 -6.95
N VAL A 36 7.13 4.99 -6.51
CA VAL A 36 7.08 3.72 -7.23
C VAL A 36 5.67 3.13 -7.23
N LEU A 37 4.98 3.13 -6.08
CA LEU A 37 3.61 2.63 -5.98
C LEU A 37 2.64 3.39 -6.90
N LYS A 38 2.79 4.71 -7.02
CA LYS A 38 1.97 5.53 -7.94
C LYS A 38 2.16 5.16 -9.42
N GLN A 39 3.36 4.69 -9.78
CA GLN A 39 3.73 4.31 -11.14
C GLN A 39 3.55 2.81 -11.42
N ALA A 40 3.31 2.00 -10.39
CA ALA A 40 3.18 0.56 -10.51
C ALA A 40 2.05 0.18 -11.47
N ASP A 41 2.41 -0.65 -12.45
CA ASP A 41 1.47 -1.40 -13.27
C ASP A 41 1.03 -2.69 -12.56
N GLU A 42 0.15 -3.46 -13.20
CA GLU A 42 -0.41 -4.68 -12.62
C GLU A 42 0.68 -5.75 -12.35
N ALA A 43 1.66 -5.88 -13.23
CA ALA A 43 2.77 -6.82 -13.06
C ALA A 43 3.64 -6.44 -11.85
N THR A 44 3.96 -5.16 -11.70
CA THR A 44 4.68 -4.63 -10.54
C THR A 44 3.87 -4.80 -9.27
N PHE A 45 2.55 -4.54 -9.32
CA PHE A 45 1.66 -4.78 -8.20
C PHE A 45 1.75 -6.21 -7.70
N TYR A 46 1.70 -7.23 -8.57
CA TYR A 46 1.78 -8.62 -8.14
C TYR A 46 3.11 -8.97 -7.44
N GLN A 47 4.20 -8.31 -7.80
CA GLN A 47 5.49 -8.47 -7.12
C GLN A 47 5.49 -7.81 -5.73
N LEU A 48 4.76 -6.70 -5.57
CA LEU A 48 4.71 -5.91 -4.35
C LEU A 48 3.62 -6.35 -3.38
N ALA A 49 2.53 -6.95 -3.86
CA ALA A 49 1.34 -7.32 -3.09
C ALA A 49 1.63 -8.10 -1.78
N PRO A 50 2.59 -9.05 -1.72
CA PRO A 50 2.97 -9.70 -0.46
C PRO A 50 3.48 -8.76 0.64
N HIS A 51 3.81 -7.52 0.27
CA HIS A 51 4.31 -6.47 1.16
C HIS A 51 3.30 -5.34 1.37
N LEU A 52 2.10 -5.43 0.80
CA LEU A 52 1.05 -4.42 0.88
C LEU A 52 -0.09 -4.88 1.79
N PHE A 53 -0.70 -3.94 2.50
CA PHE A 53 -1.87 -4.19 3.33
C PHE A 53 -2.82 -2.99 3.33
N VAL A 54 -4.04 -3.22 3.78
CA VAL A 54 -5.06 -2.19 3.96
C VAL A 54 -5.31 -2.00 5.45
N THR A 55 -5.26 -0.75 5.91
CA THR A 55 -5.71 -0.39 7.26
C THR A 55 -7.12 0.16 7.21
N ILE A 56 -7.92 -0.18 8.22
CA ILE A 56 -9.33 0.17 8.29
C ILE A 56 -9.58 0.95 9.58
N GLU A 57 -9.84 2.26 9.45
CA GLU A 57 -10.09 3.16 10.57
C GLU A 57 -11.55 3.04 11.05
N GLN A 58 -11.86 2.03 11.88
CA GLN A 58 -13.20 1.86 12.51
C GLN A 58 -13.19 2.18 14.01
N LYS A 59 -12.20 1.70 14.76
CA LYS A 59 -11.87 1.98 16.18
C LYS A 59 -10.70 1.08 16.54
N GLU A 60 -9.85 1.47 17.48
CA GLU A 60 -8.72 0.63 17.89
C GLU A 60 -9.18 -0.77 18.34
N PRO A 61 -8.42 -1.83 18.00
CA PRO A 61 -7.22 -1.81 17.17
C PRO A 61 -7.54 -1.62 15.68
N TRP A 62 -6.63 -0.97 14.94
CA TRP A 62 -6.75 -0.90 13.48
C TRP A 62 -6.78 -2.32 12.90
N LEU A 63 -7.81 -2.60 12.11
CA LEU A 63 -7.86 -3.85 11.37
C LEU A 63 -6.90 -3.72 10.17
N VAL A 64 -6.04 -4.72 10.04
CA VAL A 64 -5.07 -4.83 8.94
C VAL A 64 -5.47 -6.05 8.11
N GLU A 65 -5.69 -5.82 6.83
CA GLU A 65 -6.02 -6.86 5.85
C GLU A 65 -4.92 -6.95 4.81
N ALA A 66 -4.48 -8.16 4.47
CA ALA A 66 -3.54 -8.35 3.37
C ALA A 66 -4.19 -7.93 2.05
N LEU A 67 -3.40 -7.34 1.16
CA LEU A 67 -3.86 -6.99 -0.17
C LEU A 67 -3.63 -8.19 -1.10
N GLU A 68 -4.71 -8.84 -1.52
CA GLU A 68 -4.65 -10.05 -2.34
C GLU A 68 -4.01 -9.81 -3.72
N SER A 69 -3.17 -10.73 -4.17
CA SER A 69 -2.52 -10.70 -5.49
C SER A 69 -3.48 -11.13 -6.61
N THR A 70 -4.62 -10.45 -6.74
CA THR A 70 -5.64 -10.68 -7.78
C THR A 70 -5.94 -9.41 -8.56
N PRO A 71 -6.61 -9.49 -9.73
CA PRO A 71 -7.07 -8.30 -10.45
C PRO A 71 -7.95 -7.38 -9.60
N GLU A 72 -8.81 -7.93 -8.75
CA GLU A 72 -9.63 -7.15 -7.81
C GLU A 72 -8.78 -6.44 -6.76
N GLY A 73 -7.72 -7.10 -6.27
CA GLY A 73 -6.73 -6.49 -5.38
C GLY A 73 -5.98 -5.34 -6.05
N TYR A 74 -5.64 -5.46 -7.35
CA TYR A 74 -5.03 -4.39 -8.12
C TYR A 74 -5.97 -3.18 -8.29
N GLU A 75 -7.25 -3.40 -8.58
CA GLU A 75 -8.23 -2.31 -8.66
C GLU A 75 -8.40 -1.59 -7.30
N LEU A 76 -8.42 -2.35 -6.20
CA LEU A 76 -8.41 -1.78 -4.85
C LEU A 76 -7.14 -0.96 -4.58
N PHE A 77 -5.96 -1.49 -4.92
CA PHE A 77 -4.69 -0.78 -4.83
C PHE A 77 -4.72 0.58 -5.56
N LYS A 78 -5.19 0.60 -6.81
CA LYS A 78 -5.31 1.83 -7.61
C LYS A 78 -6.31 2.82 -7.03
N THR A 79 -7.36 2.32 -6.38
CA THR A 79 -8.38 3.15 -5.71
C THR A 79 -7.78 3.83 -4.48
N LEU A 80 -7.12 3.06 -3.61
CA LEU A 80 -6.50 3.57 -2.39
C LEU A 80 -5.39 4.60 -2.69
N LEU A 81 -4.59 4.38 -3.75
CA LEU A 81 -3.60 5.35 -4.23
C LEU A 81 -4.19 6.72 -4.62
N LYS A 82 -5.45 6.76 -5.09
CA LYS A 82 -6.14 8.00 -5.48
C LYS A 82 -6.74 8.72 -4.28
N GLU A 83 -7.19 7.97 -3.28
CA GLU A 83 -7.83 8.47 -2.06
C GLU A 83 -6.83 9.05 -1.05
N GLU A 84 -5.55 8.71 -1.16
CA GLU A 84 -4.46 9.25 -0.34
C GLU A 84 -4.02 10.70 -0.70
N LYS A 85 -4.91 11.50 -1.28
CA LYS A 85 -4.69 12.93 -1.54
C LYS A 85 -4.99 13.82 -0.34
#